data_AF-A0A7V9B2W1-F1
#
_entry.id   AF-A0A7V9B2W1-F1
#
_cell.length_a   1.000
_cell.length_b   1.000
_cell.length_c   1.000
_cell.angle_alpha   90.00
_cell.angle_beta   90.00
_cell.angle_gamma   90.00
#
_symmetry.space_group_name_H-M   'P 1'
#
loop_
_entity.id
_entity.type
_entity.pdbx_description
1 polymer ?
#
loop_
_entity_poly.entity_id
_entity_poly.type
_entity_poly.pdbx_seq_one_letter_code
_entity_poly.pdbx_strand_id
1 'polypeptide(L)'
;DLERDDGERLWLPATTDRPPPGHRPSAGLSFLGHVEAAELDRLFAGAVCVVAPAFREDYGLTAIEAMAYGKPVVVCRDGGGLVDTVVDDVNGLVVEPSGAGIAAAVRRLRDEPGLAARLSQGALETAATYTWDRAMAQFSDALERVAA
;
A
#
# COMPACT_ATOMS: atom_id res chain seq x y z
N ASP A 1 16.96 -16.11 29.59
CA ASP A 1 17.22 -14.93 28.75
C ASP A 1 15.99 -14.66 27.90
N LEU A 2 15.20 -13.71 28.40
CA LEU A 2 13.87 -13.36 27.95
C LEU A 2 13.97 -12.43 26.73
N GLU A 3 13.16 -12.74 25.72
CA GLU A 3 12.60 -11.78 24.76
C GLU A 3 13.63 -10.98 23.94
N ARG A 4 14.19 -11.63 22.93
CA ARG A 4 14.45 -10.93 21.68
C ARG A 4 13.10 -10.65 21.01
N ASP A 5 12.56 -9.44 21.23
CA ASP A 5 11.47 -8.86 20.42
C ASP A 5 12.02 -8.58 19.03
N ASP A 6 12.05 -9.60 18.17
CA ASP A 6 12.35 -9.45 16.75
C ASP A 6 11.10 -8.94 15.97
N GLY A 7 10.13 -8.34 16.70
CA GLY A 7 8.69 -8.41 16.46
C GLY A 7 8.17 -7.74 15.20
N GLU A 8 7.64 -8.56 14.31
CA GLU A 8 6.82 -8.13 13.16
C GLU A 8 5.60 -7.33 13.65
N ARG A 9 5.53 -6.06 13.28
CA ARG A 9 4.42 -5.17 13.63
C ARG A 9 3.56 -4.88 12.40
N LEU A 10 2.25 -5.04 12.56
CA LEU A 10 1.23 -4.60 11.62
C LEU A 10 0.46 -3.44 12.24
N TRP A 11 0.48 -2.30 11.54
CA TRP A 11 -0.27 -1.11 11.92
C TRP A 11 -1.51 -0.98 11.06
N LEU A 12 -2.65 -0.71 11.70
CA LEU A 12 -3.92 -0.41 11.03
C LEU A 12 -4.34 1.02 11.37
N PRO A 13 -3.90 2.02 10.60
CA PRO A 13 -4.51 3.34 10.60
C PRO A 13 -5.86 3.24 9.89
N ALA A 14 -6.94 3.15 10.66
CA ALA A 14 -8.31 2.95 10.18
C ALA A 14 -9.27 3.82 10.98
N THR A 15 -10.56 3.82 10.68
CA THR A 15 -11.54 4.60 11.47
C THR A 15 -11.72 4.11 12.90
N THR A 16 -11.21 2.92 13.25
CA THR A 16 -11.28 2.32 14.60
C THR A 16 -9.89 2.13 15.21
N ASP A 17 -9.76 2.49 16.48
CA ASP A 17 -8.59 2.23 17.34
C ASP A 17 -8.69 0.88 18.07
N ARG A 18 -9.73 0.08 17.76
CA ARG A 18 -10.04 -1.19 18.42
C ARG A 18 -10.32 -2.31 17.43
N PRO A 19 -10.04 -3.57 17.82
CA PRO A 19 -10.40 -4.73 17.02
C PRO A 19 -11.93 -4.88 16.89
N PRO A 20 -12.41 -5.59 15.85
CA PRO A 20 -13.82 -5.94 15.74
C PRO A 20 -14.32 -6.72 16.98
N PRO A 21 -15.61 -6.60 17.34
CA PRO A 21 -16.19 -7.37 18.44
C PRO A 21 -15.90 -8.87 18.33
N GLY A 22 -15.57 -9.51 19.46
CA GLY A 22 -15.25 -10.94 19.50
C GLY A 22 -13.84 -11.31 19.03
N HIS A 23 -13.02 -10.34 18.61
CA HIS A 23 -11.64 -10.58 18.16
C HIS A 23 -10.64 -10.07 19.18
N ARG A 24 -9.62 -10.88 19.49
CA ARG A 24 -8.44 -10.45 20.24
C ARG A 24 -7.29 -10.25 19.26
N PRO A 25 -6.64 -9.06 19.24
CA PRO A 25 -5.51 -8.81 18.38
C PRO A 25 -4.33 -9.71 18.78
N SER A 26 -3.55 -10.12 17.80
CA SER A 26 -2.24 -10.73 18.05
C SER A 26 -1.27 -9.69 18.64
N ALA A 27 -0.23 -10.13 19.34
CA ALA A 27 0.73 -9.25 20.02
C ALA A 27 1.44 -8.26 19.07
N GLY A 28 1.54 -8.57 17.78
CA GLY A 28 2.14 -7.70 16.75
C GLY A 28 1.15 -6.78 16.02
N LEU A 29 -0.13 -6.76 16.41
CA LEU A 29 -1.17 -6.01 15.72
C LEU A 29 -1.59 -4.75 16.50
N SER A 30 -1.41 -3.57 15.90
CA SER A 30 -1.80 -2.29 16.48
C SER A 30 -2.90 -1.61 15.65
N PHE A 31 -4.07 -1.41 16.26
CA PHE A 31 -5.13 -0.57 15.71
C PHE A 31 -4.87 0.87 16.14
N LEU A 32 -4.55 1.75 15.19
CA LEU A 32 -4.11 3.11 15.50
C LEU A 32 -5.25 4.13 15.43
N GLY A 33 -6.40 3.75 14.87
CA GLY A 33 -7.46 4.71 14.60
C GLY A 33 -7.02 5.74 13.55
N HIS A 34 -7.66 6.90 13.59
CA HIS A 34 -7.21 8.05 12.79
C HIS A 34 -5.86 8.54 13.32
N VAL A 35 -4.91 8.73 12.42
CA VAL A 35 -3.58 9.26 12.73
C VAL A 35 -3.35 10.56 11.98
N GLU A 36 -2.64 11.50 12.62
CA GLU A 36 -2.25 12.76 12.01
C GLU A 36 -1.24 12.54 10.87
N ALA A 37 -1.17 13.48 9.93
CA ALA A 37 -0.31 13.38 8.74
C ALA A 37 1.16 13.04 9.08
N ALA A 38 1.74 13.69 10.09
CA ALA A 38 3.12 13.44 10.51
C ALA A 38 3.35 12.01 11.03
N GLU A 39 2.33 11.37 11.61
CA GLU A 39 2.42 9.99 12.04
C GLU A 39 2.19 9.04 10.86
N LEU A 40 1.27 9.37 9.95
CA LEU A 40 1.09 8.63 8.70
C LEU A 40 2.39 8.58 7.88
N ASP A 41 3.11 9.71 7.80
CA ASP A 41 4.42 9.79 7.14
C ASP A 41 5.44 8.86 7.80
N ARG A 42 5.47 8.78 9.13
CA ARG A 42 6.34 7.85 9.87
C ARG A 42 5.98 6.41 9.60
N LEU A 43 4.70 6.08 9.60
CA LEU A 43 4.21 4.73 9.34
C LEU A 43 4.57 4.29 7.92
N PHE A 44 4.33 5.15 6.92
CA PHE A 44 4.76 4.87 5.56
C PHE A 44 6.26 4.72 5.48
N ALA A 45 7.07 5.67 5.99
CA ALA A 45 8.52 5.59 5.92
C ALA A 45 9.10 4.33 6.60
N GLY A 46 8.51 3.91 7.72
CA GLY A 46 8.93 2.74 8.51
C GLY A 46 8.40 1.40 8.00
N ALA A 47 7.42 1.37 7.10
CA ALA A 47 6.85 0.13 6.59
C ALA A 47 7.79 -0.59 5.60
N VAL A 48 7.72 -1.92 5.58
CA VAL A 48 8.31 -2.76 4.51
C VAL A 48 7.42 -2.71 3.26
N CYS A 49 6.10 -2.74 3.46
CA CYS A 49 5.09 -2.69 2.42
C CYS A 49 3.78 -2.17 2.97
N VAL A 50 2.87 -1.79 2.08
CA VAL A 50 1.48 -1.43 2.44
C VAL A 50 0.55 -2.50 1.90
N VAL A 51 -0.37 -2.97 2.72
CA VAL A 51 -1.40 -3.94 2.31
C VAL A 51 -2.71 -3.18 2.14
N ALA A 52 -3.23 -3.16 0.91
CA ALA A 52 -4.50 -2.52 0.57
C ALA A 52 -5.46 -3.59 0.00
N PRO A 53 -6.09 -4.41 0.86
CA PRO A 53 -6.93 -5.53 0.44
C PRO A 53 -8.36 -5.08 0.12
N ALA A 54 -8.53 -3.85 -0.40
CA ALA A 54 -9.85 -3.30 -0.70
C ALA A 54 -10.53 -4.11 -1.80
N PHE A 55 -11.86 -4.14 -1.78
CA PHE A 55 -12.69 -4.72 -2.84
C PHE A 55 -13.27 -3.58 -3.67
N ARG A 56 -13.00 -3.57 -4.98
CA ARG A 56 -13.48 -2.57 -5.93
C ARG A 56 -13.25 -1.13 -5.46
N GLU A 57 -12.01 -0.80 -5.15
CA GLU A 57 -11.63 0.60 -4.91
C GLU A 57 -11.82 1.41 -6.21
N ASP A 58 -12.21 2.66 -6.09
CA ASP A 58 -12.41 3.58 -7.20
C ASP A 58 -11.08 4.07 -7.79
N TYR A 59 -10.21 4.73 -7.02
CA TYR A 59 -9.04 5.44 -7.56
C TYR A 59 -7.69 4.87 -7.12
N GLY A 60 -7.61 4.26 -5.94
CA GLY A 60 -6.39 3.62 -5.44
C GLY A 60 -5.32 4.60 -4.95
N LEU A 61 -5.71 5.80 -4.47
CA LEU A 61 -4.76 6.80 -3.94
C LEU A 61 -3.81 6.23 -2.88
N THR A 62 -4.29 5.33 -2.03
CA THR A 62 -3.46 4.66 -1.00
C THR A 62 -2.25 3.95 -1.61
N ALA A 63 -2.38 3.39 -2.81
CA ALA A 63 -1.24 2.77 -3.49
C ALA A 63 -0.21 3.83 -3.92
N ILE A 64 -0.66 4.95 -4.50
CA ILE A 64 0.19 6.04 -4.95
C ILE A 64 0.92 6.69 -3.75
N GLU A 65 0.21 6.94 -2.66
CA GLU A 65 0.76 7.48 -1.41
C GLU A 65 1.85 6.57 -0.85
N ALA A 66 1.58 5.27 -0.73
CA ALA A 66 2.56 4.28 -0.29
C ALA A 66 3.80 4.25 -1.22
N MET A 67 3.56 4.27 -2.52
CA MET A 67 4.61 4.23 -3.54
C MET A 67 5.50 5.48 -3.51
N ALA A 68 4.96 6.65 -3.13
CA ALA A 68 5.75 7.88 -2.96
C ALA A 68 6.78 7.76 -1.82
N TYR A 69 6.54 6.89 -0.83
CA TYR A 69 7.49 6.50 0.21
C TYR A 69 8.39 5.31 -0.20
N GLY A 70 8.31 4.90 -1.47
CA GLY A 70 8.99 3.72 -2.00
C GLY A 70 8.49 2.42 -1.39
N LYS A 71 7.23 2.36 -0.93
CA LYS A 71 6.69 1.15 -0.30
C LYS A 71 5.94 0.32 -1.34
N PRO A 72 6.37 -0.92 -1.61
CA PRO A 72 5.60 -1.80 -2.47
C PRO A 72 4.24 -2.08 -1.87
N VAL A 73 3.23 -2.20 -2.73
CA VAL A 73 1.83 -2.36 -2.31
C VAL A 73 1.36 -3.78 -2.60
N VAL A 74 0.75 -4.44 -1.62
CA VAL A 74 0.05 -5.72 -1.80
C VAL A 74 -1.43 -5.43 -1.98
N VAL A 75 -1.98 -5.79 -3.13
CA VAL A 75 -3.39 -5.60 -3.48
C VAL A 75 -4.04 -6.93 -3.89
N CYS A 76 -5.35 -7.00 -3.76
CA CYS A 76 -6.13 -8.14 -4.23
C CYS A 76 -6.54 -7.94 -5.70
N ARG A 77 -6.67 -9.02 -6.48
CA ARG A 77 -7.10 -8.99 -7.89
C ARG A 77 -8.45 -8.33 -8.13
N ASP A 78 -9.31 -8.34 -7.12
CA ASP A 78 -10.63 -7.70 -7.12
C ASP A 78 -10.60 -6.25 -6.57
N GLY A 79 -9.41 -5.64 -6.51
CA GLY A 79 -9.18 -4.34 -5.87
C GLY A 79 -9.62 -3.10 -6.64
N GLY A 80 -10.16 -3.22 -7.86
CA GLY A 80 -10.58 -2.06 -8.66
C GLY A 80 -9.40 -1.16 -9.07
N GLY A 81 -9.51 0.16 -8.93
CA GLY A 81 -8.48 1.12 -9.34
C GLY A 81 -7.09 0.89 -8.72
N LEU A 82 -7.01 0.15 -7.61
CA LEU A 82 -5.75 -0.34 -7.05
C LEU A 82 -4.98 -1.24 -8.04
N VAL A 83 -5.65 -2.16 -8.74
CA VAL A 83 -5.00 -3.06 -9.70
C VAL A 83 -4.64 -2.38 -11.02
N ASP A 84 -5.21 -1.21 -11.30
CA ASP A 84 -4.83 -0.39 -12.45
C ASP A 84 -3.47 0.31 -12.22
N THR A 85 -3.13 0.59 -10.96
CA THR A 85 -1.88 1.26 -10.57
C THR A 85 -0.78 0.28 -10.17
N VAL A 86 -1.13 -0.80 -9.49
CA VAL A 86 -0.17 -1.81 -9.00
C VAL A 86 0.13 -2.83 -10.08
N VAL A 87 1.38 -2.86 -10.54
CA VAL A 87 1.91 -3.82 -11.50
C VAL A 87 2.67 -4.90 -10.74
N ASP A 88 2.16 -6.13 -10.86
CA ASP A 88 2.69 -7.31 -10.18
C ASP A 88 4.18 -7.50 -10.47
N ASP A 89 4.95 -7.73 -9.41
CA ASP A 89 6.41 -7.93 -9.43
C ASP A 89 7.20 -6.73 -10.02
N VAL A 90 6.59 -5.55 -10.13
CA VAL A 90 7.25 -4.29 -10.56
C VAL A 90 7.23 -3.24 -9.45
N ASN A 91 6.05 -2.85 -8.97
CA ASN A 91 5.88 -1.81 -7.93
C ASN A 91 5.08 -2.31 -6.71
N GLY A 92 4.70 -3.59 -6.73
CA GLY A 92 3.87 -4.23 -5.73
C GLY A 92 3.61 -5.69 -6.09
N LEU A 93 2.66 -6.31 -5.40
CA LEU A 93 2.24 -7.68 -5.62
C LEU A 93 0.71 -7.74 -5.73
N VAL A 94 0.20 -8.45 -6.73
CA VAL A 94 -1.22 -8.64 -6.98
C VAL A 94 -1.61 -10.08 -6.66
N VAL A 95 -2.45 -10.28 -5.64
CA VAL A 95 -2.78 -11.61 -5.11
C VAL A 95 -4.27 -11.94 -5.18
N GLU A 96 -4.60 -13.23 -5.03
CA GLU A 96 -5.99 -13.64 -4.79
C GLU A 96 -6.55 -13.04 -3.49
N PRO A 97 -7.83 -12.66 -3.43
CA PRO A 97 -8.49 -12.05 -2.26
C PRO A 97 -8.68 -13.05 -1.12
N SER A 98 -7.57 -13.45 -0.51
CA SER A 98 -7.52 -14.43 0.54
C SER A 98 -6.45 -14.06 1.56
N GLY A 99 -6.71 -14.34 2.83
CA GLY A 99 -5.72 -14.13 3.89
C GLY A 99 -4.42 -14.90 3.63
N ALA A 100 -4.51 -16.09 3.03
CA ALA A 100 -3.34 -16.90 2.66
C ALA A 100 -2.50 -16.23 1.57
N GLY A 101 -3.13 -15.69 0.52
CA GLY A 101 -2.45 -14.98 -0.57
C GLY A 101 -1.76 -13.70 -0.08
N ILE A 102 -2.46 -12.89 0.69
CA ILE A 102 -1.91 -11.66 1.30
C ILE A 102 -0.72 -12.00 2.21
N ALA A 103 -0.88 -12.97 3.11
CA ALA A 103 0.18 -13.36 4.02
C ALA A 103 1.40 -13.94 3.28
N ALA A 104 1.19 -14.66 2.18
CA ALA A 104 2.27 -15.15 1.34
C ALA A 104 3.04 -13.99 0.69
N ALA A 105 2.35 -13.00 0.12
CA ALA A 105 2.98 -11.81 -0.46
C ALA A 105 3.81 -11.01 0.56
N VAL A 106 3.25 -10.76 1.76
CA VAL A 106 3.98 -10.07 2.83
C VAL A 106 5.24 -10.85 3.25
N ARG A 107 5.15 -12.18 3.38
CA ARG A 107 6.32 -13.02 3.66
C ARG A 107 7.35 -12.96 2.54
N ARG A 108 6.94 -12.98 1.26
CA ARG A 108 7.87 -12.83 0.12
C ARG A 108 8.64 -11.51 0.24
N LEU A 109 7.95 -10.39 0.45
CA LEU A 109 8.58 -9.07 0.57
C LEU A 109 9.58 -8.99 1.73
N ARG A 110 9.32 -9.70 2.82
CA ARG A 110 10.18 -9.77 4.00
C ARG A 110 11.38 -10.71 3.82
N ASP A 111 11.13 -11.91 3.28
CA ASP A 111 12.06 -13.03 3.33
C ASP A 111 12.89 -13.19 2.04
N GLU A 112 12.38 -12.77 0.88
CA GLU A 112 13.11 -12.85 -0.39
C GLU A 112 14.16 -11.73 -0.47
N PRO A 113 15.47 -12.06 -0.48
CA PRO A 113 16.52 -11.04 -0.45
C PRO A 113 16.42 -10.11 -1.66
N GLY A 114 16.33 -8.80 -1.39
CA GLY A 114 16.32 -7.76 -2.42
C GLY A 114 14.97 -7.54 -3.12
N LEU A 115 13.94 -8.36 -2.86
CA LEU A 115 12.63 -8.19 -3.48
C LEU A 115 12.02 -6.83 -3.13
N ALA A 116 11.92 -6.51 -1.83
CA ALA A 116 11.34 -5.24 -1.39
C ALA A 116 12.11 -4.02 -1.95
N ALA A 117 13.44 -4.09 -2.03
CA ALA A 117 14.25 -3.01 -2.58
C ALA A 117 14.01 -2.81 -4.09
N ARG A 118 13.90 -3.92 -4.85
CA ARG A 118 13.57 -3.88 -6.27
C ARG A 118 12.19 -3.28 -6.53
N LEU A 119 11.18 -3.73 -5.78
CA LEU A 119 9.82 -3.22 -5.93
C LEU A 119 9.67 -1.79 -5.40
N SER A 120 10.48 -1.40 -4.41
CA SER A 120 10.58 -0.02 -3.92
C SER A 120 11.00 0.95 -5.03
N GLN A 121 11.95 0.55 -5.87
CA GLN A 121 12.38 1.36 -7.01
C GLN A 121 11.25 1.54 -8.03
N GLY A 122 10.56 0.44 -8.39
CA GLY A 122 9.39 0.53 -9.28
C GLY A 122 8.24 1.34 -8.68
N ALA A 123 8.06 1.29 -7.36
CA ALA A 123 7.10 2.11 -6.62
C ALA A 123 7.42 3.60 -6.75
N LEU A 124 8.66 4.03 -6.47
CA LEU A 124 9.09 5.42 -6.62
C LEU A 124 8.92 5.93 -8.06
N GLU A 125 9.32 5.11 -9.04
CA GLU A 125 9.17 5.43 -10.46
C GLU A 125 7.69 5.59 -10.85
N THR A 126 6.82 4.72 -10.35
CA THR A 126 5.37 4.81 -10.59
C THR A 126 4.81 6.09 -9.97
N ALA A 127 5.03 6.33 -8.68
CA ALA A 127 4.51 7.50 -7.98
C ALA A 127 4.96 8.83 -8.60
N ALA A 128 6.20 8.91 -9.10
CA ALA A 128 6.71 10.11 -9.78
C ALA A 128 5.92 10.48 -11.05
N THR A 129 5.14 9.55 -11.62
CA THR A 129 4.26 9.83 -12.76
C THR A 129 2.89 10.37 -12.36
N TYR A 130 2.46 10.20 -11.11
CA TYR A 130 1.17 10.65 -10.61
C TYR A 130 1.30 12.05 -9.99
N THR A 131 1.48 13.06 -10.83
CA THR A 131 1.59 14.46 -10.41
C THR A 131 0.39 15.28 -10.84
N TRP A 132 0.07 16.32 -10.06
CA TRP A 132 -0.95 17.30 -10.42
C TRP A 132 -0.62 18.00 -11.74
N ASP A 133 0.65 18.34 -11.98
CA ASP A 133 1.07 18.96 -13.25
C ASP A 133 0.76 18.07 -14.46
N ARG A 134 1.03 16.76 -14.36
CA ARG A 134 0.71 15.80 -15.42
C ARG A 134 -0.80 15.66 -15.61
N ALA A 135 -1.54 15.52 -14.51
CA ALA A 135 -3.01 15.40 -14.56
C ALA A 135 -3.64 16.64 -15.22
N MET A 136 -3.17 17.84 -14.86
CA MET A 136 -3.65 19.10 -15.43
C MET A 136 -3.30 19.21 -16.92
N ALA A 137 -2.09 18.85 -17.33
CA ALA A 137 -1.71 18.85 -18.75
C ALA A 137 -2.59 17.90 -19.57
N GLN A 138 -2.81 16.67 -19.09
CA GLN A 138 -3.67 15.70 -19.77
C GLN A 138 -5.12 16.15 -19.87
N PHE A 139 -5.63 16.81 -18.82
CA PHE A 139 -6.98 17.36 -18.79
C PHE A 139 -7.13 18.52 -19.79
N SER A 140 -6.18 19.47 -19.80
CA SER A 140 -6.15 20.58 -20.78
C SER A 140 -6.12 20.08 -22.22
N ASP A 141 -5.22 19.14 -22.55
CA ASP A 141 -5.12 18.54 -23.88
C ASP A 141 -6.45 17.89 -24.32
N ALA A 142 -7.17 17.27 -23.39
CA ALA A 142 -8.45 16.64 -23.68
C ALA A 142 -9.54 17.66 -23.99
N LEU A 143 -9.58 18.78 -23.27
CA LEU A 143 -10.52 19.87 -23.53
C LEU A 143 -10.27 20.51 -24.90
N GLU A 144 -9.00 20.76 -25.25
CA GLU A 144 -8.63 21.33 -26.55
C GLU A 144 -9.04 20.44 -27.71
N ARG A 145 -8.90 19.12 -27.59
CA ARG A 145 -9.34 18.15 -28.61
C ARG A 145 -10.84 18.13 -28.86
N VAL A 146 -11.66 18.42 -27.83
CA VAL A 146 -13.12 18.44 -27.96
C VAL A 146 -13.62 19.80 -28.47
N ALA A 147 -12.87 20.87 -28.21
CA ALA A 147 -13.21 22.22 -28.65
C ALA A 147 -12.85 22.50 -30.12
N ALA A 148 -11.96 21.71 -30.73
CA ALA A 148 -11.56 21.78 -32.14
C ALA A 148 -12.55 21.04 -33.06
#